data_AF-A0A531L0T1-F1
#
_entry.id   AF-A0A531L0T1-F1
#
_cell.length_a   1.000
_cell.length_b   1.000
_cell.length_c   1.000
_cell.angle_alpha   90.00
_cell.angle_beta   90.00
_cell.angle_gamma   90.00
#
_symmetry.space_group_name_H-M   'P 1'
#
loop_
_entity.id
_entity.type
_entity.pdbx_description
1 polymer ?
#
loop_
_entity_poly.entity_id
_entity_poly.type
_entity_poly.pdbx_seq_one_letter_code
_entity_poly.pdbx_strand_id
1 'polypeptide(L)' 'MAKDGNEMGINTRLAHSGNNPHDYFGFVNPPVVHASTVLYPNAAT' A
#
# COMPACT_ATOMS: atom_id res chain seq x y z
N MET A 1 1.11 -25.40 8.60
CA MET A 1 -0.11 -24.83 9.17
C MET A 1 0.30 -23.69 10.07
N ALA A 2 -0.01 -22.43 9.72
CA ALA A 2 -0.07 -21.40 10.76
C ALA A 2 -1.29 -21.76 11.59
N LYS A 3 -0.99 -22.32 12.76
CA LYS A 3 -1.96 -22.65 13.79
C LYS A 3 -2.30 -21.33 14.46
N ASP A 4 -3.59 -21.10 14.66
CA ASP A 4 -4.15 -20.02 15.47
C ASP A 4 -4.35 -18.68 14.73
N GLY A 5 -5.54 -18.12 14.91
CA GLY A 5 -6.07 -17.04 14.08
C GLY A 5 -5.28 -15.72 14.18
N ASN A 6 -5.17 -15.08 13.02
CA ASN A 6 -5.04 -13.63 12.83
C ASN A 6 -3.65 -12.99 12.75
N GLU A 7 -2.57 -13.73 12.46
CA GLU A 7 -1.34 -13.11 11.97
C GLU A 7 -0.78 -13.80 10.71
N MET A 8 -0.60 -13.01 9.65
CA MET A 8 0.11 -13.45 8.46
C MET A 8 1.56 -13.82 8.81
N GLY A 9 2.08 -14.89 8.20
CA GLY A 9 3.48 -15.29 8.37
C GLY A 9 4.46 -14.20 7.91
N ILE A 10 5.70 -14.23 8.41
CA ILE A 10 6.69 -13.16 8.20
C ILE A 10 6.96 -12.85 6.72
N ASN A 11 7.05 -13.87 5.86
CA ASN A 11 7.29 -13.70 4.43
C ASN A 11 6.09 -13.02 3.73
N THR A 12 4.87 -13.40 4.11
CA THR A 12 3.64 -12.79 3.60
C THR A 12 3.55 -11.32 4.00
N ARG A 13 3.87 -11.01 5.27
CA ARG A 13 3.92 -9.64 5.75
C ARG A 13 4.96 -8.82 4.99
N LEU A 14 6.18 -9.35 4.82
CA LEU A 14 7.24 -8.66 4.09
C LEU A 14 6.82 -8.31 2.65
N ALA A 15 6.05 -9.18 1.99
CA ALA A 15 5.61 -8.97 0.61
C ALA A 15 4.38 -8.05 0.47
N HIS A 16 3.46 -8.05 1.44
CA HIS A 16 2.14 -7.42 1.29
C HIS A 16 1.82 -6.32 2.31
N SER A 17 2.64 -6.12 3.35
CA SER A 17 2.36 -5.08 4.35
C SER A 17 2.40 -3.69 3.72
N GLY A 18 1.36 -2.89 4.00
CA GLY A 18 1.29 -1.48 3.59
C GLY A 18 0.79 -1.23 2.17
N ASN A 19 0.47 -2.27 1.39
CA ASN A 19 -0.12 -2.11 0.05
C ASN A 19 -1.44 -2.89 -0.08
N ASN A 20 -2.47 -2.23 -0.62
CA ASN A 20 -3.70 -2.87 -1.07
C ASN A 20 -3.92 -2.51 -2.56
N PRO A 21 -3.85 -3.48 -3.49
CA PRO A 21 -4.02 -3.23 -4.92
C PRO A 21 -5.34 -2.52 -5.29
N HIS A 22 -6.40 -2.70 -4.50
CA HIS A 22 -7.69 -2.06 -4.76
C HIS A 22 -7.69 -0.55 -4.54
N ASP A 23 -6.72 -0.02 -3.81
CA ASP A 23 -6.60 1.41 -3.55
C ASP A 23 -6.00 2.16 -4.76
N TYR A 24 -5.41 1.43 -5.73
CA TYR A 24 -4.79 2.01 -6.92
C TYR A 24 -5.00 1.16 -8.19
N PHE A 25 -6.21 1.24 -8.76
CA PHE A 25 -6.60 0.65 -10.05
C PHE A 25 -6.32 -0.86 -10.22
N GLY A 26 -6.12 -1.61 -9.14
CA GLY A 26 -5.81 -3.04 -9.20
C GLY A 26 -4.35 -3.37 -9.55
N PHE A 27 -3.44 -2.38 -9.54
CA PHE A 27 -2.02 -2.66 -9.72
C PHE A 27 -1.47 -3.41 -8.51
N VAL A 28 -0.84 -4.56 -8.78
CA VAL A 28 -0.30 -5.44 -7.73
C VAL A 28 0.86 -4.79 -6.99
N ASN A 29 1.76 -4.12 -7.73
CA ASN A 29 2.87 -3.37 -7.15
C ASN A 29 2.46 -1.90 -7.00
N PRO A 30 2.78 -1.23 -5.87
CA PRO A 30 2.53 0.20 -5.72
C PRO A 30 3.17 1.00 -6.87
N PRO A 31 2.54 2.10 -7.32
CA PRO A 31 3.11 2.95 -8.35
C PRO A 31 4.39 3.63 -7.84
N VAL A 32 5.38 3.77 -8.71
CA VAL A 32 6.58 4.56 -8.42
C VAL A 32 6.28 6.03 -8.73
N VAL A 33 6.24 6.87 -7.70
CA VAL A 33 5.99 8.31 -7.85
C VAL A 33 7.32 9.07 -7.81
N HIS A 34 7.78 9.51 -8.98
CA HIS A 34 9.00 10.33 -9.12
C HIS A 34 8.67 11.83 -9.01
N ALA A 35 8.37 12.29 -7.79
CA ALA A 35 8.10 13.69 -7.50
C ALA A 35 8.68 14.10 -6.14
N SER A 36 8.94 15.39 -5.94
CA SER A 36 9.45 15.94 -4.68
C SER A 36 8.40 16.69 -3.87
N THR A 37 7.18 16.85 -4.41
CA THR A 37 6.09 17.65 -3.84
C THR A 37 4.74 17.18 -4.39
N VAL A 38 3.67 17.40 -3.62
CA VAL A 38 2.27 17.11 -3.99
C VAL A 38 1.44 18.39 -3.92
N LEU A 39 0.42 18.49 -4.78
CA LEU A 39 -0.50 19.63 -4.77
C LEU A 39 -1.46 19.55 -3.58
N TYR A 40 -1.79 20.71 -3.02
CA TYR A 40 -2.98 20.85 -2.18
C TYR A 40 -4.24 20.82 -3.07
N PRO A 41 -5.39 20.31 -2.57
CA PRO A 41 -6.63 20.26 -3.36
C PRO A 41 -7.14 21.64 -3.82
N ASN A 42 -6.85 22.70 -3.06
CA ASN A 42 -7.09 24.09 -3.43
C ASN A 42 -6.06 25.00 -2.72
N ALA A 43 -5.94 26.25 -3.17
CA ALA A 43 -5.01 27.22 -2.60
C ALA A 43 -5.54 27.97 -1.36
N ALA A 44 -6.77 27.69 -0.93
CA ALA A 44 -7.60 28.48 -0.02
C ALA A 44 -7.83 29.96 -0.42
N THR A 45 -9.08 30.38 -0.22
CA THR A 45 -9.55 31.75 0.07
C THR A 45 -10.21 31.69 1.42
#